data_AF-A0A535S3Y1-F1
#
_entry.id   AF-A0A535S3Y1-F1
#
_cell.length_a   1.000
_cell.length_b   1.000
_cell.length_c   1.000
_cell.angle_alpha   90.00
_cell.angle_beta   90.00
_cell.angle_gamma   90.00
#
_symmetry.space_group_name_H-M   'P 1'
#
loop_
_entity.id
_entity.type
_entity.pdbx_description
1 polymer ?
#
loop_
_entity_poly.entity_id
_entity_poly.type
_entity_poly.pdbx_seq_one_letter_code
_entity_poly.pdbx_strand_id
1 'polypeptide(L)'
;MAGTETKATSEQKRARIRKSYDLSARGDYDGSVQEGWADNGVFHSQMRDREFRGRAAIVDEVKKQNQEVKTAWHLHDVLVSDDHGVALLEAEQGGRRRRIVHVLHLDDTGRIQEAWAIFNPTD
;
A
#
# COMPACT_ATOMS: atom_id res chain seq x y z
N MET A 1 28.85 19.47 0.90
CA MET A 1 27.66 19.96 0.20
C MET A 1 26.62 18.86 0.27
N ALA A 2 25.79 18.86 1.32
CA ALA A 2 24.63 17.97 1.37
C ALA A 2 23.61 18.54 0.37
N GLY A 3 23.35 17.80 -0.70
CA GLY A 3 22.34 18.20 -1.67
C GLY A 3 21.00 18.30 -0.96
N THR A 4 20.35 19.44 -1.09
CA THR A 4 18.94 19.59 -0.73
C THR A 4 18.17 18.71 -1.71
N GLU A 5 18.02 17.42 -1.43
CA GLU A 5 17.07 16.60 -2.17
C GLU A 5 15.70 17.21 -1.95
N THR A 6 15.12 17.77 -3.01
CA THR A 6 13.80 18.39 -2.95
C THR A 6 12.79 17.30 -2.61
N LYS A 7 12.17 17.43 -1.43
CA LYS A 7 11.08 16.55 -1.00
C LYS A 7 9.97 16.55 -2.04
N ALA A 8 9.39 15.39 -2.33
CA ALA A 8 8.25 15.26 -3.22
C ALA A 8 7.04 16.02 -2.64
N THR A 9 6.27 16.69 -3.50
CA THR A 9 5.04 17.37 -3.09
C THR A 9 3.96 16.35 -2.72
N SER A 10 2.98 16.73 -1.89
CA SER A 10 1.83 15.87 -1.55
C SER A 10 1.11 15.32 -2.79
N GLU A 11 1.05 16.08 -3.89
CA GLU A 11 0.47 15.63 -5.16
C GLU A 11 1.31 14.54 -5.85
N GLN A 12 2.64 14.70 -5.88
CA GLN A 12 3.55 13.68 -6.42
C GLN A 12 3.50 12.39 -5.59
N LYS A 13 3.48 12.52 -4.26
CA LYS A 13 3.33 11.40 -3.34
C LYS A 13 1.99 10.68 -3.59
N ARG A 14 0.88 11.42 -3.70
CA ARG A 14 -0.45 10.87 -4.03
C ARG A 14 -0.44 10.12 -5.37
N ALA A 15 0.15 10.69 -6.41
CA ALA A 15 0.23 10.07 -7.73
C ALA A 15 1.01 8.75 -7.71
N ARG A 16 2.15 8.71 -6.99
CA ARG A 16 2.93 7.49 -6.77
C ARG A 16 2.12 6.40 -6.08
N ILE A 17 1.45 6.73 -4.98
CA ILE A 17 0.63 5.77 -4.24
C ILE A 17 -0.51 5.24 -5.11
N ARG A 18 -1.24 6.10 -5.83
CA ARG A 18 -2.30 5.67 -6.76
C ARG A 18 -1.77 4.70 -7.82
N LYS A 19 -0.62 5.03 -8.43
CA LYS A 19 0.02 4.16 -9.43
C LYS A 19 0.38 2.78 -8.85
N SER A 20 0.91 2.73 -7.63
CA SER A 20 1.22 1.46 -6.95
C SER A 20 -0.03 0.58 -6.80
N TYR A 21 -1.16 1.14 -6.37
CA TYR A 21 -2.42 0.40 -6.27
C TYR A 21 -2.98 0.00 -7.64
N ASP A 22 -2.90 0.87 -8.65
CA ASP A 22 -3.35 0.55 -10.01
C ASP A 22 -2.59 -0.63 -10.62
N LEU A 23 -1.28 -0.73 -10.36
CA LEU A 23 -0.45 -1.88 -10.77
C LEU A 23 -0.90 -3.17 -10.06
N SER A 24 -1.10 -3.10 -8.74
CA SER A 24 -1.59 -4.25 -7.96
C SER A 24 -2.98 -4.71 -8.42
N ALA A 25 -3.89 -3.80 -8.74
CA ALA A 25 -5.23 -4.11 -9.22
C ALA A 25 -5.20 -4.85 -10.58
N ARG A 26 -4.14 -4.66 -11.38
CA ARG A 26 -3.91 -5.34 -12.66
C ARG A 26 -3.08 -6.62 -12.52
N GLY A 27 -2.69 -7.00 -11.31
CA GLY A 27 -1.88 -8.18 -11.03
C GLY A 27 -0.37 -7.97 -11.14
N ASP A 28 0.11 -6.74 -11.34
CA ASP A 28 1.54 -6.40 -11.34
C ASP A 28 2.00 -6.07 -9.91
N TYR A 29 2.20 -7.11 -9.10
CA TYR A 29 2.58 -6.97 -7.69
C TYR A 29 4.03 -6.53 -7.52
N ASP A 30 4.95 -6.99 -8.38
CA ASP A 30 6.35 -6.56 -8.34
C ASP A 30 6.47 -5.07 -8.68
N GLY A 31 5.82 -4.62 -9.76
CA GLY A 31 5.78 -3.22 -10.15
C GLY A 31 5.08 -2.35 -9.11
N SER A 32 3.98 -2.85 -8.52
CA SER A 32 3.28 -2.18 -7.42
C SER A 32 4.21 -1.91 -6.24
N VAL A 33 4.94 -2.93 -5.77
CA VAL A 33 5.83 -2.78 -4.62
C VAL A 33 7.05 -1.95 -4.96
N GLN A 34 7.62 -2.10 -6.15
CA GLN A 34 8.75 -1.29 -6.61
C GLN A 34 8.39 0.20 -6.72
N GLU A 35 7.18 0.52 -7.18
CA GLU A 35 6.71 1.90 -7.30
C GLU A 35 6.41 2.53 -5.94
N GLY A 36 5.71 1.78 -5.08
CA GLY A 36 5.08 2.30 -3.86
C GLY A 36 5.94 2.24 -2.61
N TRP A 37 6.76 1.20 -2.43
CA TRP A 37 7.41 0.93 -1.14
C TRP A 37 8.87 1.36 -1.09
N ALA A 38 9.34 1.79 0.07
CA ALA A 38 10.77 1.94 0.34
C ALA A 38 11.45 0.55 0.41
N ASP A 39 12.77 0.49 0.19
CA ASP A 39 13.51 -0.78 0.16
C ASP A 39 13.35 -1.57 1.47
N ASN A 40 13.36 -0.85 2.60
CA ASN A 40 13.22 -1.36 3.96
C ASN A 40 11.81 -1.19 4.55
N GLY A 41 10.79 -0.99 3.71
CA GLY A 41 9.43 -0.73 4.16
C GLY A 41 8.84 -1.86 5.02
N VAL A 42 7.88 -1.53 5.89
CA VAL A 42 7.24 -2.48 6.81
C VAL A 42 5.73 -2.51 6.59
N PHE A 43 5.18 -3.69 6.31
CA PHE A 43 3.74 -3.90 6.17
C PHE A 43 3.18 -4.65 7.38
N HIS A 44 2.27 -4.01 8.10
CA HIS A 44 1.51 -4.61 9.20
C HIS A 44 0.17 -5.14 8.68
N SER A 45 0.03 -6.46 8.66
CA SER A 45 -1.18 -7.13 8.19
C SER A 45 -2.07 -7.53 9.35
N GLN A 46 -3.20 -6.85 9.53
CA GLN A 46 -4.21 -7.24 10.52
C GLN A 46 -4.75 -8.66 10.25
N MET A 47 -4.90 -9.04 8.98
CA MET A 47 -5.38 -10.37 8.59
C MET A 47 -4.41 -11.49 9.00
N ARG A 48 -3.10 -11.21 9.04
CA ARG A 48 -2.07 -12.20 9.38
C ARG A 48 -1.59 -12.11 10.83
N ASP A 49 -1.99 -11.06 11.55
CA ASP A 49 -1.50 -10.76 12.90
C ASP A 49 0.04 -10.71 12.99
N ARG A 50 0.68 -10.15 11.96
CA ARG A 50 2.15 -9.99 11.87
C ARG A 50 2.57 -8.94 10.86
N GLU A 51 3.85 -8.59 10.91
CA GLU A 51 4.51 -7.70 9.96
C GLU A 51 5.36 -8.42 8.90
N PHE A 52 5.60 -7.74 7.79
CA PHE A 52 6.47 -8.13 6.68
C PHE A 52 7.46 -6.99 6.40
N ARG A 53 8.76 -7.28 6.46
CA ARG A 53 9.83 -6.28 6.34
C ARG A 53 10.59 -6.42 5.02
N GLY A 54 10.73 -5.31 4.33
CA GLY A 54 11.41 -5.20 3.04
C GLY A 54 10.54 -5.61 1.86
N ARG A 55 10.85 -5.05 0.68
CA ARG A 55 10.04 -5.26 -0.54
C ARG A 55 9.81 -6.72 -0.88
N ALA A 56 10.82 -7.59 -0.74
CA ALA A 56 10.70 -9.00 -1.09
C ALA A 56 9.61 -9.70 -0.25
N ALA A 57 9.64 -9.54 1.08
CA ALA A 57 8.65 -10.13 1.96
C ALA A 57 7.24 -9.58 1.71
N ILE A 58 7.13 -8.30 1.34
CA ILE A 58 5.86 -7.65 1.02
C ILE A 58 5.28 -8.18 -0.31
N VAL A 59 6.11 -8.27 -1.36
CA VAL A 59 5.69 -8.85 -2.66
C VAL A 59 5.22 -10.28 -2.47
N ASP A 60 5.98 -11.09 -1.75
CA ASP A 60 5.66 -12.51 -1.52
C ASP A 60 4.33 -12.66 -0.79
N GLU A 61 4.06 -11.84 0.24
CA GLU A 61 2.79 -11.87 0.94
C GLU A 61 1.63 -11.41 0.06
N VAL A 62 1.77 -10.32 -0.70
CA VAL A 62 0.70 -9.83 -1.58
C VAL A 62 0.34 -10.90 -2.63
N LYS A 63 1.35 -11.55 -3.24
CA LYS A 63 1.15 -12.66 -4.17
C LYS A 63 0.45 -13.84 -3.51
N LYS A 64 0.91 -14.24 -2.32
CA LYS A 64 0.34 -15.34 -1.55
C LYS A 64 -1.11 -15.08 -1.17
N GLN A 65 -1.41 -13.89 -0.63
CA GLN A 65 -2.78 -13.50 -0.29
C GLN A 65 -3.70 -13.53 -1.50
N ASN A 66 -3.23 -13.04 -2.66
CA ASN A 66 -4.04 -13.09 -3.88
C ASN A 66 -4.29 -14.53 -4.35
N GLN A 67 -3.31 -15.43 -4.25
CA GLN A 67 -3.50 -16.85 -4.59
C GLN A 67 -4.50 -17.55 -3.66
N GLU A 68 -4.45 -17.25 -2.36
CA GLU A 68 -5.30 -17.88 -1.35
C GLU A 68 -6.75 -17.38 -1.41
N VAL A 69 -6.95 -16.08 -1.56
CA VAL A 69 -8.27 -15.45 -1.34
C VAL A 69 -8.87 -14.84 -2.60
N LYS A 70 -8.08 -14.68 -3.68
CA LYS A 70 -8.49 -14.10 -4.97
C LYS A 70 -9.23 -12.77 -4.80
N THR A 71 -8.57 -11.85 -4.12
CA THR A 71 -9.16 -10.55 -3.76
C THR A 71 -9.05 -9.58 -4.93
N ALA A 72 -10.18 -9.03 -5.37
CA ALA A 72 -10.16 -7.85 -6.24
C ALA A 72 -10.11 -6.60 -5.36
N TRP A 73 -9.09 -5.77 -5.57
CA TRP A 73 -8.88 -4.53 -4.83
C TRP A 73 -9.37 -3.34 -5.63
N HIS A 74 -10.21 -2.51 -5.02
CA HIS A 74 -10.77 -1.31 -5.60
C HIS A 74 -10.31 -0.09 -4.81
N LEU A 75 -9.45 0.73 -5.41
CA LEU A 75 -9.02 1.99 -4.81
C LEU A 75 -10.09 3.06 -5.01
N HIS A 76 -10.56 3.67 -3.92
CA HIS A 76 -11.50 4.79 -3.96
C HIS A 76 -10.76 6.12 -4.05
N ASP A 77 -9.89 6.40 -3.07
CA ASP A 77 -9.07 7.60 -3.06
C ASP A 77 -7.79 7.40 -2.24
N VAL A 78 -6.86 8.33 -2.40
CA VAL A 78 -5.65 8.43 -1.59
C VAL A 78 -5.55 9.87 -1.07
N LEU A 79 -5.58 10.00 0.25
CA LEU A 79 -5.33 11.25 0.95
C LEU A 79 -3.87 11.27 1.38
N VAL A 80 -3.18 12.38 1.15
CA VAL A 80 -1.74 12.50 1.43
C VAL A 80 -1.45 13.85 2.06
N SER A 81 -0.60 13.83 3.08
CA SER A 81 0.08 14.97 3.68
C SER A 81 1.59 14.85 3.42
N ASP A 82 2.41 15.64 4.10
CA ASP A 82 3.86 15.57 3.90
C ASP A 82 4.43 14.20 4.29
N ASP A 83 4.13 13.67 5.48
CA ASP A 83 4.76 12.43 5.96
C ASP A 83 3.80 11.24 6.06
N HIS A 84 2.50 11.47 5.85
CA HIS A 84 1.46 10.47 6.06
C HIS A 84 0.52 10.36 4.86
N GLY A 85 0.01 9.15 4.63
CA GLY A 85 -1.02 8.89 3.64
C GLY A 85 -2.11 7.96 4.17
N VAL A 86 -3.28 8.04 3.55
CA VAL A 86 -4.39 7.12 3.78
C VAL A 86 -4.92 6.69 2.42
N ALA A 87 -4.90 5.39 2.13
CA ALA A 87 -5.58 4.82 0.98
C ALA A 87 -6.91 4.21 1.42
N LEU A 88 -7.98 4.61 0.72
CA LEU A 88 -9.34 4.14 0.96
C LEU A 88 -9.66 3.06 -0.07
N LEU A 89 -9.95 1.84 0.40
CA LEU A 89 -10.10 0.66 -0.46
C LEU A 89 -11.38 -0.11 -0.19
N GLU A 90 -11.82 -0.87 -1.18
CA GLU A 90 -12.70 -2.01 -1.02
C GLU A 90 -12.00 -3.29 -1.48
N ALA A 91 -12.06 -4.34 -0.67
CA ALA A 91 -11.71 -5.70 -1.08
C ALA A 91 -12.98 -6.45 -1.44
N GLU A 92 -13.01 -7.02 -2.65
CA GLU A 92 -14.08 -7.90 -3.11
C GLU A 92 -13.59 -9.36 -3.16
N GLN A 93 -14.31 -10.23 -2.44
CA GLN A 93 -14.03 -11.66 -2.35
C GLN A 93 -15.35 -12.43 -2.40
N GLY A 94 -15.51 -13.35 -3.36
CA GLY A 94 -16.72 -14.17 -3.49
C GLY A 94 -18.02 -13.35 -3.61
N GLY A 95 -17.97 -12.20 -4.27
CA GLY A 95 -19.11 -11.28 -4.44
C GLY A 95 -19.44 -10.41 -3.21
N ARG A 96 -18.68 -10.53 -2.11
CA ARG A 96 -18.81 -9.66 -0.93
C ARG A 96 -17.74 -8.58 -0.94
N ARG A 97 -18.14 -7.33 -0.67
CA ARG A 97 -17.22 -6.20 -0.53
C ARG A 97 -17.01 -5.83 0.94
N ARG A 98 -15.77 -5.54 1.31
CA ARG A 98 -15.39 -5.04 2.62
C ARG A 98 -14.56 -3.77 2.46
N ARG A 99 -14.84 -2.77 3.30
CA ARG A 99 -14.06 -1.52 3.35
C ARG A 99 -12.78 -1.74 4.14
N ILE A 100 -11.69 -1.21 3.59
CA ILE A 100 -10.35 -1.32 4.15
C ILE A 100 -9.71 0.05 4.04
N VAL A 101 -8.93 0.40 5.06
CA VAL A 101 -8.10 1.58 5.06
C VAL A 101 -6.65 1.14 5.22
N HIS A 102 -5.78 1.61 4.34
CA HIS A 102 -4.34 1.53 4.58
C HIS A 102 -3.84 2.87 5.12
N VAL A 103 -3.31 2.87 6.33
CA VAL A 103 -2.62 4.03 6.92
C VAL A 103 -1.14 3.91 6.58
N LEU A 104 -0.51 4.97 6.10
CA LEU A 104 0.82 4.97 5.49
C LEU A 104 1.72 6.02 6.17
N HIS A 105 2.95 5.64 6.48
CA HIS A 105 4.08 6.55 6.66
C HIS A 105 4.88 6.62 5.36
N LEU A 106 5.17 7.84 4.90
CA LEU A 106 5.81 8.13 3.64
C LEU A 106 7.18 8.77 3.86
N ASP A 107 8.17 8.37 3.07
CA ASP A 107 9.46 9.07 3.03
C ASP A 107 9.37 10.39 2.25
N ASP A 108 10.48 11.13 2.24
CA ASP A 108 10.62 12.38 1.50
C ASP A 108 10.39 12.23 -0.01
N THR A 109 10.55 11.02 -0.57
CA THR A 109 10.32 10.70 -1.99
C THR A 109 8.88 10.25 -2.29
N GLY A 110 8.06 10.07 -1.25
CA GLY A 110 6.68 9.60 -1.31
C GLY A 110 6.52 8.09 -1.28
N ARG A 111 7.58 7.33 -0.99
CA ARG A 111 7.49 5.87 -0.85
C ARG A 111 7.05 5.49 0.56
N ILE A 112 6.32 4.39 0.65
CA ILE A 112 5.79 3.83 1.90
C ILE A 112 6.96 3.25 2.70
N GLN A 113 7.25 3.83 3.85
CA GLN A 113 8.17 3.27 4.85
C GLN A 113 7.45 2.31 5.79
N GLU A 114 6.18 2.57 6.07
CA GLU A 114 5.37 1.73 6.96
C GLU A 114 3.90 1.81 6.57
N ALA A 115 3.17 0.70 6.64
CA ALA A 115 1.73 0.71 6.44
C ALA A 115 0.99 -0.30 7.32
N TRP A 116 -0.25 0.05 7.68
CA TRP A 116 -1.19 -0.83 8.37
C TRP A 116 -2.43 -1.05 7.51
N ALA A 117 -2.78 -2.31 7.26
CA ALA A 117 -4.07 -2.65 6.66
C ALA A 117 -5.13 -2.84 7.75
N ILE A 118 -6.10 -1.91 7.81
CA ILE A 118 -7.17 -1.90 8.79
C ILE A 118 -8.48 -2.25 8.09
N PHE A 119 -9.06 -3.37 8.48
CA PHE A 119 -10.36 -3.83 8.01
C PHE A 119 -11.44 -3.28 8.91
N ASN A 120 -12.57 -2.85 8.33
CA ASN A 120 -13.77 -2.64 9.15
C ASN A 120 -14.09 -3.95 9.90
N PRO A 121 -14.42 -3.89 11.20
CA PRO A 121 -14.91 -5.05 11.91
C PRO A 121 -16.13 -5.60 11.16
N THR A 122 -16.11 -6.90 10.89
CA THR A 122 -17.31 -7.61 10.49
C THR A 122 -18.00 -8.07 11.76
N ASP A 123 -19.30 -7.77 11.88
CA ASP A 123 -20.17 -8.37 12.89
C ASP A 123 -20.13 -9.90 12.84
#